data_AF-A0A4U9RC36-F1
#
_entry.id   AF-A0A4U9RC36-F1
#
_cell.length_a   1.000
_cell.length_b   1.000
_cell.length_c   1.000
_cell.angle_alpha   90.00
_cell.angle_beta   90.00
_cell.angle_gamma   90.00
#
_symmetry.space_group_name_H-M   'P 1'
#
loop_
_entity.id
_entity.type
_entity.pdbx_description
1 polymer ?
#
loop_
_entity_poly.entity_id
_entity_poly.type
_entity_poly.pdbx_seq_one_letter_code
_entity_poly.pdbx_strand_id
1 'polypeptide(L)'
;MKFLLLLIIGISLIIYGMLSIKREEDKFSRVLKDKENNMSNSGMELGELRKDIGETFTEIQRDILKLQEELNILKQSTAFLEKPHTHNIDENIIKGNKKEADNNFNMYSKESNKKDEIKKLLQDNESIDYICDKYKMGRGEVLLIRDLYTK
;
A
#
# COMPACT_ATOMS: atom_id res chain seq x y z
N MET A 1 40.72 -55.04 -49.59
CA MET A 1 41.16 -53.73 -49.04
C MET A 1 40.03 -52.70 -48.92
N LYS A 2 39.21 -52.43 -49.95
CA LYS A 2 38.18 -51.37 -49.92
C LYS A 2 37.16 -51.51 -48.76
N PHE A 3 36.73 -52.73 -48.45
CA PHE A 3 35.81 -53.02 -47.33
C PHE A 3 36.42 -52.72 -45.95
N LEU A 4 37.72 -52.99 -45.76
CA LEU A 4 38.44 -52.69 -44.52
C LEU A 4 38.54 -51.19 -44.27
N LEU A 5 38.72 -50.40 -45.33
CA LEU A 5 38.81 -48.94 -45.24
C LEU A 5 37.46 -48.32 -44.83
N LEU A 6 36.35 -48.85 -45.37
CA LEU A 6 34.99 -48.45 -44.96
C LEU A 6 34.70 -48.79 -43.49
N LEU A 7 35.16 -49.93 -43.02
CA LEU A 7 34.95 -50.37 -41.64
C LEU A 7 35.71 -49.47 -40.64
N ILE A 8 36.94 -49.06 -40.99
CA ILE A 8 37.76 -48.18 -40.14
C ILE A 8 37.22 -46.76 -40.06
N ILE A 9 36.65 -46.25 -41.17
CA ILE A 9 36.04 -44.91 -41.18
C ILE A 9 34.78 -44.90 -40.32
N GLY A 10 33.95 -45.95 -40.40
CA GLY A 10 32.73 -46.08 -39.60
C GLY A 10 33.04 -46.15 -38.10
N ILE A 11 34.03 -46.93 -37.69
CA ILE A 11 34.47 -47.01 -36.30
C ILE A 11 35.03 -45.67 -35.83
N SER A 12 35.82 -44.98 -36.66
CA SER A 12 36.37 -43.66 -36.33
C SER A 12 35.26 -42.62 -36.11
N LEU A 13 34.22 -42.63 -36.95
CA LEU A 13 33.05 -41.77 -36.81
C LEU A 13 32.26 -42.04 -35.52
N ILE A 14 32.07 -43.30 -35.16
CA ILE A 14 31.40 -43.69 -33.91
C ILE A 14 32.20 -43.18 -32.69
N ILE A 15 33.52 -43.38 -32.69
CA ILE A 15 34.41 -42.92 -31.61
C ILE A 15 34.38 -41.38 -31.52
N TYR A 16 34.48 -40.69 -32.65
CA TYR A 16 34.47 -39.23 -32.68
C TYR A 16 33.13 -38.63 -32.22
N GLY A 17 32.02 -39.26 -32.61
CA GLY A 17 30.68 -38.87 -32.18
C GLY A 17 30.50 -39.00 -30.66
N MET A 18 30.85 -40.15 -30.09
CA MET A 18 30.80 -40.33 -28.63
C MET A 18 31.70 -39.34 -27.88
N LEU A 19 32.91 -39.09 -28.41
CA LEU A 19 33.87 -38.19 -27.77
C LEU A 19 33.45 -36.72 -27.88
N SER A 20 32.72 -36.33 -28.94
CA SER A 20 32.18 -34.99 -29.11
C SER A 20 31.04 -34.73 -28.12
N ILE A 21 30.10 -35.67 -27.98
CA ILE A 21 28.94 -35.57 -27.08
C ILE A 21 29.41 -35.43 -25.62
N LYS A 22 30.35 -36.27 -25.19
CA LYS A 22 30.88 -36.23 -23.82
C LYS A 22 31.55 -34.90 -23.46
N ARG A 23 32.27 -34.28 -24.41
CA ARG A 23 32.91 -32.96 -24.20
C ARG A 23 31.90 -31.82 -24.08
N GLU A 24 30.73 -31.96 -24.68
CA GLU A 24 29.66 -30.97 -24.60
C GLU A 24 28.90 -31.09 -23.28
N GLU A 25 28.58 -32.30 -22.83
CA GLU A 25 27.92 -32.55 -21.54
C GLU A 25 28.69 -31.93 -20.35
N ASP A 26 30.02 -32.05 -20.34
CA ASP A 26 30.87 -31.43 -19.30
C ASP A 26 30.83 -29.89 -19.31
N LYS A 27 30.67 -29.27 -20.48
CA LYS A 27 30.58 -27.80 -20.61
C LYS A 27 29.18 -27.30 -20.27
N PHE A 28 28.14 -27.98 -20.76
CA PHE A 28 26.76 -27.64 -20.46
C PHE A 28 26.45 -27.80 -18.97
N SER A 29 26.83 -28.92 -18.36
CA SER A 29 26.63 -29.17 -16.92
C SER A 29 27.35 -28.14 -16.06
N ARG A 30 28.58 -27.74 -16.43
CA ARG A 30 29.33 -26.68 -15.74
C ARG A 30 28.65 -25.32 -15.83
N VAL A 31 28.20 -24.91 -17.01
CA VAL A 31 27.49 -23.63 -17.21
C VAL A 31 26.14 -23.63 -16.49
N LEU A 32 25.42 -24.75 -16.49
CA LEU A 32 24.17 -24.91 -15.75
C LEU A 32 24.41 -24.77 -14.24
N LYS A 33 25.41 -25.46 -13.70
CA LYS A 33 25.74 -25.41 -12.27
C LYS A 33 26.21 -24.03 -11.83
N ASP A 34 27.01 -23.35 -12.64
CA ASP A 34 27.42 -21.96 -12.37
C ASP A 34 26.21 -21.01 -12.38
N LYS A 35 25.26 -21.20 -13.30
CA LYS A 35 24.06 -20.38 -13.40
C LYS A 35 23.06 -20.70 -12.28
N GLU A 36 22.91 -21.96 -11.90
CA GLU A 36 22.07 -22.41 -10.78
C GLU A 36 22.57 -21.82 -9.44
N ASN A 37 23.88 -21.85 -9.18
CA ASN A 37 24.45 -21.28 -7.96
C ASN A 37 24.31 -19.76 -7.91
N ASN A 38 24.55 -19.05 -9.03
CA ASN A 38 24.35 -17.59 -9.09
C ASN A 38 22.85 -17.20 -9.01
N MET A 39 21.98 -17.97 -9.67
CA MET A 39 20.53 -17.75 -9.66
C MET A 39 19.92 -18.13 -8.31
N SER A 40 20.54 -18.99 -7.51
CA SER A 40 20.09 -19.27 -6.14
C SER A 40 20.25 -18.05 -5.23
N ASN A 41 21.39 -17.34 -5.30
CA ASN A 41 21.58 -16.13 -4.49
C ASN A 41 20.72 -14.96 -5.00
N SER A 42 20.75 -14.67 -6.30
CA SER A 42 19.91 -13.63 -6.89
C SER A 42 18.40 -13.97 -6.84
N GLY A 43 18.05 -15.25 -6.83
CA GLY A 43 16.67 -15.72 -6.69
C GLY A 43 16.16 -15.61 -5.25
N MET A 44 17.03 -15.74 -4.26
CA MET A 44 16.71 -15.47 -2.86
C MET A 44 16.46 -13.98 -2.63
N GLU A 45 17.37 -13.11 -3.12
CA GLU A 45 17.19 -11.65 -3.07
C GLU A 45 15.92 -11.20 -3.83
N LEU A 46 15.62 -11.81 -4.99
CA LEU A 46 14.38 -11.53 -5.73
C LEU A 46 13.14 -12.03 -4.98
N GLY A 47 13.26 -13.11 -4.23
CA GLY A 47 12.21 -13.65 -3.36
C GLY A 47 11.90 -12.72 -2.19
N GLU A 48 12.94 -12.22 -1.52
CA GLU A 48 12.82 -11.20 -0.47
C GLU A 48 12.21 -9.91 -1.01
N LEU A 49 12.71 -9.41 -2.15
CA LEU A 49 12.15 -8.23 -2.80
C LEU A 49 10.66 -8.41 -3.15
N ARG A 50 10.26 -9.58 -3.67
CA ARG A 50 8.85 -9.86 -3.97
C ARG A 50 8.00 -9.91 -2.70
N LYS A 51 8.53 -10.44 -1.60
CA LYS A 51 7.86 -10.46 -0.31
C LYS A 51 7.61 -9.03 0.19
N ASP A 52 8.64 -8.19 0.19
CA ASP A 52 8.53 -6.80 0.67
C ASP A 52 7.56 -5.98 -0.19
N ILE A 53 7.60 -6.15 -1.51
CA ILE A 53 6.63 -5.52 -2.43
C ILE A 53 5.22 -6.04 -2.16
N GLY A 54 5.04 -7.34 -1.94
CA GLY A 54 3.75 -7.96 -1.67
C GLY A 54 3.12 -7.49 -0.35
N GLU A 55 3.93 -7.35 0.70
CA GLU A 55 3.53 -6.80 1.99
C GLU A 55 3.10 -5.33 1.83
N THR A 56 3.95 -4.50 1.24
CA THR A 56 3.65 -3.08 0.96
C THR A 56 2.39 -2.91 0.10
N PHE A 57 2.25 -3.71 -0.96
CA PHE A 57 1.09 -3.66 -1.85
C PHE A 57 -0.21 -4.04 -1.12
N THR A 58 -0.15 -5.04 -0.25
CA THR A 58 -1.30 -5.47 0.57
C THR A 58 -1.69 -4.40 1.59
N GLU A 59 -0.72 -3.74 2.21
CA GLU A 59 -0.98 -2.63 3.13
C GLU A 59 -1.65 -1.46 2.42
N ILE A 60 -1.14 -1.05 1.26
CA ILE A 60 -1.76 0.00 0.44
C ILE A 60 -3.21 -0.35 0.08
N GLN A 61 -3.48 -1.59 -0.32
CA GLN A 61 -4.85 -2.03 -0.60
C GLN A 61 -5.76 -1.92 0.62
N ARG A 62 -5.28 -2.31 1.81
CA ARG A 62 -6.05 -2.18 3.06
C ARG A 62 -6.33 -0.72 3.39
N ASP A 63 -5.36 0.16 3.21
CA ASP A 63 -5.55 1.58 3.52
C ASP A 63 -6.52 2.25 2.54
N ILE A 64 -6.47 1.90 1.25
CA ILE A 64 -7.48 2.34 0.27
C ILE A 64 -8.89 1.91 0.71
N LEU A 65 -9.06 0.66 1.17
CA LEU A 65 -10.36 0.17 1.64
C LEU A 65 -10.85 0.94 2.87
N LYS A 66 -9.98 1.18 3.86
CA LYS A 66 -10.34 1.99 5.04
C LYS A 66 -10.77 3.40 4.64
N LEU A 67 -10.02 4.06 3.75
CA LEU A 67 -10.36 5.39 3.26
C LEU A 67 -11.70 5.40 2.52
N GLN A 68 -11.98 4.38 1.70
CA GLN A 68 -13.28 4.25 1.03
C GLN A 68 -14.42 4.07 2.03
N GLU A 69 -14.22 3.28 3.09
CA GLU A 69 -15.20 3.08 4.16
C GLU A 69 -15.46 4.40 4.92
N GLU A 70 -14.41 5.09 5.34
CA GLU A 70 -14.49 6.40 6.00
C GLU A 70 -15.21 7.44 5.14
N LEU A 71 -14.90 7.50 3.83
CA LEU A 71 -15.59 8.38 2.88
C LEU A 71 -17.06 8.00 2.72
N ASN A 72 -17.41 6.72 2.73
CA ASN A 72 -18.79 6.28 2.62
C ASN A 72 -19.60 6.65 3.87
N ILE A 73 -19.01 6.51 5.06
CA ILE A 73 -19.62 6.95 6.33
C ILE A 73 -19.84 8.47 6.31
N LEU A 74 -18.84 9.23 5.88
CA LEU A 74 -18.95 10.68 5.76
C LEU A 74 -20.03 11.09 4.75
N LYS A 75 -20.07 10.44 3.58
CA LYS A 75 -21.09 10.71 2.55
C LYS A 75 -22.50 10.40 3.03
N GLN A 76 -22.68 9.35 3.82
CA GLN A 76 -23.97 9.00 4.41
C GLN A 76 -24.40 10.00 5.49
N SER A 77 -23.46 10.51 6.30
CA SER A 77 -23.76 11.53 7.31
C SER A 77 -24.09 12.89 6.70
N THR A 78 -23.42 13.29 5.60
CA THR A 78 -23.75 14.53 4.87
C THR A 78 -25.04 14.42 4.06
N ALA A 79 -25.37 13.24 3.51
CA ALA A 79 -26.64 13.01 2.81
C ALA A 79 -27.88 13.14 3.72
N PHE A 80 -27.71 13.00 5.05
CA PHE A 80 -28.78 13.28 6.01
C PHE A 80 -29.01 14.78 6.24
N LEU A 81 -28.01 15.63 5.94
CA LEU A 81 -28.05 17.09 6.14
C LEU A 81 -28.54 17.87 4.90
N GLU A 82 -28.58 17.23 3.73
CA GLU A 82 -29.00 17.84 2.46
C GLU A 82 -30.45 17.54 2.05
N LYS A 83 -31.32 17.10 2.98
CA LYS A 83 -32.76 17.10 2.69
C LYS A 83 -33.31 18.52 2.86
N PRO A 84 -33.79 19.19 1.80
CA PRO A 84 -34.53 20.43 1.96
C PRO A 84 -35.72 20.15 2.88
N HIS A 85 -35.91 20.99 3.89
CA HIS A 85 -37.05 20.93 4.80
C HIS A 85 -38.36 21.05 4.02
N THR A 86 -38.93 19.92 3.60
CA THR A 86 -40.37 19.80 3.35
C THR A 86 -41.00 19.21 4.59
N HIS A 87 -41.55 20.12 5.38
CA HIS A 87 -42.44 19.84 6.49
C HIS A 87 -43.63 19.00 5.99
N ASN A 88 -43.64 17.71 6.33
CA ASN A 88 -44.87 16.93 6.41
C ASN A 88 -44.80 16.13 7.70
N ILE A 89 -45.50 16.65 8.71
CA ILE A 89 -45.87 15.91 9.91
C ILE A 89 -46.83 14.82 9.43
N ASP A 90 -46.43 13.56 9.51
CA ASP A 90 -47.37 12.45 9.48
C ASP A 90 -47.41 11.81 10.87
N GLU A 91 -48.51 12.08 11.56
CA GLU A 91 -48.90 11.47 12.81
C GLU A 91 -49.27 10.00 12.59
N ASN A 92 -48.35 9.09 12.84
CA ASN A 92 -48.58 7.84 13.58
C ASN A 92 -47.38 6.92 13.39
N ILE A 93 -46.70 6.59 14.50
CA ILE A 93 -46.45 5.21 14.94
C ILE A 93 -45.93 5.33 16.37
N ILE A 94 -46.87 5.27 17.31
CA ILE A 94 -46.60 4.98 18.72
C ILE A 94 -46.52 3.46 18.84
N LYS A 95 -45.35 2.95 19.29
CA LYS A 95 -45.08 1.67 20.00
C LYS A 95 -43.56 1.51 19.99
N GLY A 96 -42.79 1.53 21.07
CA GLY A 96 -43.05 1.49 22.49
C GLY A 96 -41.79 0.90 23.14
N ASN A 97 -41.26 1.61 24.14
CA ASN A 97 -40.32 1.19 25.20
C ASN A 97 -38.91 1.80 25.22
N LYS A 98 -38.78 2.65 26.26
CA LYS A 98 -37.78 2.64 27.33
C LYS A 98 -36.53 3.53 27.22
N LYS A 99 -36.66 4.60 28.03
CA LYS A 99 -35.74 5.13 29.06
C LYS A 99 -35.00 6.41 28.71
N GLU A 100 -35.51 7.46 29.37
CA GLU A 100 -34.89 8.72 29.74
C GLU A 100 -33.44 8.55 30.23
N ALA A 101 -32.53 9.41 29.74
CA ALA A 101 -31.71 10.29 30.58
C ALA A 101 -30.80 11.19 29.71
N ASP A 102 -30.98 12.49 29.92
CA ASP A 102 -29.98 13.57 29.92
C ASP A 102 -29.21 14.00 28.66
N ASN A 103 -29.67 15.16 28.14
CA ASN A 103 -28.92 16.43 28.16
C ASN A 103 -27.42 16.37 27.79
N ASN A 104 -27.10 16.61 26.51
CA ASN A 104 -26.09 17.62 26.15
C ASN A 104 -26.21 18.09 24.70
N PHE A 105 -27.07 19.08 24.50
CA PHE A 105 -27.01 20.00 23.38
C PHE A 105 -25.81 20.95 23.59
N ASN A 106 -24.68 20.71 22.91
CA ASN A 106 -23.70 21.69 22.41
C ASN A 106 -22.32 21.04 22.16
N MET A 107 -22.04 20.56 20.94
CA MET A 107 -20.68 20.19 20.55
C MET A 107 -20.38 20.39 19.06
N TYR A 108 -20.87 21.47 18.45
CA TYR A 108 -20.53 21.77 17.04
C TYR A 108 -20.07 23.21 16.77
N SER A 109 -19.88 24.04 17.80
CA SER A 109 -19.52 25.46 17.61
C SER A 109 -18.08 25.85 18.00
N LYS A 110 -17.21 24.89 18.36
CA LYS A 110 -15.87 25.19 18.91
C LYS A 110 -14.70 24.94 17.95
N GLU A 111 -14.94 24.26 16.84
CA GLU A 111 -13.85 23.76 15.97
C GLU A 111 -13.41 24.77 14.90
N SER A 112 -14.30 25.66 14.47
CA SER A 112 -13.99 26.75 13.54
C SER A 112 -13.00 27.75 14.14
N ASN A 113 -13.17 28.12 15.42
CA ASN A 113 -12.31 29.10 16.08
C ASN A 113 -10.84 28.64 16.24
N LYS A 114 -10.59 27.33 16.41
CA LYS A 114 -9.22 26.82 16.61
C LYS A 114 -8.33 27.00 15.38
N LYS A 115 -8.89 26.81 14.17
CA LYS A 115 -8.13 26.92 12.92
C LYS A 115 -7.73 28.37 12.65
N ASP A 116 -8.63 29.31 12.91
CA ASP A 116 -8.35 30.74 12.76
C ASP A 116 -7.38 31.29 13.83
N GLU A 117 -7.38 30.72 15.04
CA GLU A 117 -6.39 31.04 16.07
C GLU A 117 -5.00 30.50 15.75
N ILE A 118 -4.89 29.27 15.22
CA ILE A 118 -3.63 28.69 14.78
C ILE A 118 -3.04 29.50 13.62
N LYS A 119 -3.89 29.98 12.69
CA LYS A 119 -3.46 30.90 11.62
C LYS A 119 -2.79 32.15 12.17
N LYS A 120 -3.35 32.79 13.19
CA LYS A 120 -2.76 33.99 13.80
C LYS A 120 -1.42 33.68 14.46
N LEU A 121 -1.34 32.60 15.22
CA LEU A 121 -0.09 32.20 15.91
C LEU A 121 1.02 31.79 14.92
N LEU A 122 0.68 31.18 13.79
CA LEU A 122 1.63 30.89 12.70
C LEU A 122 2.12 32.17 12.00
N GLN A 123 1.27 33.20 11.89
CA GLN A 123 1.64 34.51 11.35
C GLN A 123 2.49 35.35 12.32
N ASP A 124 2.29 35.16 13.62
CA ASP A 124 3.05 35.83 14.70
C ASP A 124 4.44 35.19 14.95
N ASN A 125 4.87 34.25 14.09
CA ASN A 125 6.16 33.55 14.13
C ASN A 125 6.42 32.77 15.45
N GLU A 126 5.34 32.31 16.08
CA GLU A 126 5.42 31.47 17.27
C GLU A 126 5.96 30.07 16.93
N SER A 127 6.66 29.47 17.89
CA SER A 127 7.26 28.15 17.68
C SER A 127 6.19 27.09 17.45
N ILE A 128 6.39 26.27 16.41
CA ILE A 128 5.49 25.16 16.04
C ILE A 128 5.25 24.22 17.24
N ASP A 129 6.25 24.02 18.08
CA ASP A 129 6.15 23.16 19.26
C ASP A 129 5.20 23.74 20.32
N TYR A 130 5.19 25.06 20.49
CA TYR A 130 4.23 25.74 21.39
C TYR A 130 2.78 25.60 20.91
N ILE A 131 2.56 25.67 19.59
CA ILE A 131 1.24 25.48 18.99
C ILE A 131 0.76 24.03 19.16
N CYS A 132 1.67 23.06 18.99
CA CYS A 132 1.37 21.64 19.20
C CYS A 132 0.92 21.39 20.64
N ASP A 133 1.63 21.92 21.62
CA ASP A 133 1.32 21.74 23.05
C ASP A 133 0.02 22.46 23.44
N LYS A 134 -0.17 23.70 22.97
CA LYS A 134 -1.35 24.52 23.31
C LYS A 134 -2.65 23.94 22.78
N TYR A 135 -2.62 23.39 21.57
CA TYR A 135 -3.82 22.81 20.92
C TYR A 135 -3.88 21.29 20.99
N LYS A 136 -2.90 20.64 21.63
CA LYS A 136 -2.74 19.17 21.69
C LYS A 136 -2.82 18.54 20.29
N MET A 137 -2.13 19.15 19.34
CA MET A 137 -2.11 18.76 17.93
C MET A 137 -0.76 18.15 17.56
N GLY A 138 -0.77 17.25 16.58
CA GLY A 138 0.45 16.66 16.06
C GLY A 138 1.24 17.67 15.23
N ARG A 139 2.58 17.59 15.26
CA ARG A 139 3.46 18.45 14.44
C ARG A 139 3.12 18.40 12.96
N GLY A 140 2.70 17.24 12.45
CA GLY A 140 2.21 17.08 11.08
C GLY A 140 0.94 17.86 10.78
N GLU A 141 -0.01 17.94 11.73
CA GLU A 141 -1.27 18.69 11.57
C GLU A 141 -1.02 20.20 11.52
N VAL A 142 -0.12 20.69 12.38
CA VAL A 142 0.26 22.11 12.40
C VAL A 142 0.97 22.51 11.10
N LEU A 143 1.83 21.64 10.57
CA LEU A 143 2.51 21.86 9.28
C LEU A 143 1.54 21.82 8.09
N LEU A 144 0.56 20.91 8.10
CA LEU A 144 -0.48 20.86 7.08
C LEU A 144 -1.30 22.15 7.06
N ILE A 145 -1.69 22.68 8.22
CA ILE A 145 -2.39 23.96 8.32
C ILE A 145 -1.50 25.11 7.82
N ARG A 146 -0.21 25.13 8.15
CA ARG A 146 0.70 26.13 7.59
C ARG A 146 0.74 26.05 6.06
N ASP A 147 0.96 24.88 5.50
CA ASP A 147 1.19 24.71 4.06
C ASP A 147 -0.09 24.93 3.23
N LEU A 148 -1.27 24.58 3.78
CA LEU A 148 -2.57 24.83 3.13
C LEU A 148 -2.96 26.31 3.10
N TYR A 149 -2.51 27.11 4.06
CA TYR A 149 -2.96 28.50 4.25
C TYR A 149 -1.89 29.55 3.93
N THR A 150 -0.68 29.15 3.52
CA THR A 150 0.41 30.06 3.09
C THR A 150 0.49 30.17 1.55
N LYS A 151 -0.56 29.75 0.82
CA LYS A 151 -0.65 29.89 -0.64
C LYS A 151 -1.36 31.16 -1.07
#